data_AF-A0A3M2VA59-F1
#
_entry.id   AF-A0A3M2VA59-F1
#
_cell.length_a   1.000
_cell.length_b   1.000
_cell.length_c   1.000
_cell.angle_alpha   90.00
_cell.angle_beta   90.00
_cell.angle_gamma   90.00
#
_symmetry.space_group_name_H-M   'P 1'
#
loop_
_entity.id
_entity.type
_entity.pdbx_description
1 polymer ?
#
loop_
_entity_poly.entity_id
_entity_poly.type
_entity_poly.pdbx_seq_one_letter_code
_entity_poly.pdbx_strand_id
1 'polypeptide(L)' 'MVTGPKGEEIHCDQYGRVKVQFFWDREGLADDKTSCWLRVSSGWAGDRYGGISIPRVGMEVLVSFLEGDPDQPLVTG' A
#
# COMPACT_ATOMS: atom_id res chain seq x y z
N MET A 1 -0.67 -8.10 -1.32
CA MET A 1 -1.82 -8.03 -0.37
C MET A 1 -1.53 -6.97 0.68
N VAL A 2 -2.49 -6.14 1.06
CA VAL A 2 -2.32 -5.09 2.07
C VAL A 2 -2.09 -5.71 3.46
N THR A 3 -1.08 -5.22 4.18
CA THR A 3 -0.70 -5.70 5.52
C THR A 3 -0.81 -4.60 6.56
N GLY A 4 -0.81 -5.01 7.83
CA GLY A 4 -0.86 -4.10 8.96
C GLY A 4 -0.68 -4.84 10.29
N PRO A 5 -0.70 -4.11 11.42
CA PRO A 5 -0.65 -4.67 12.75
C PRO A 5 -1.78 -5.68 12.99
N LYS A 6 -1.51 -6.66 13.85
CA LYS A 6 -2.51 -7.67 14.21
C LYS A 6 -3.76 -7.00 14.81
N GLY A 7 -4.92 -7.25 14.19
CA GLY A 7 -6.21 -6.75 14.66
C GLY A 7 -6.62 -5.40 14.07
N GLU A 8 -5.79 -4.77 13.24
CA GLU A 8 -6.18 -3.56 12.50
C GLU A 8 -6.84 -3.92 11.16
N GLU A 9 -7.95 -3.24 10.86
CA GLU A 9 -8.62 -3.35 9.57
C GLU A 9 -8.06 -2.35 8.55
N ILE A 10 -7.61 -1.18 9.00
CA ILE A 10 -7.06 -0.12 8.17
C ILE A 10 -5.71 0.28 8.75
N HIS A 11 -4.66 0.16 7.95
CA HIS A 11 -3.30 0.55 8.34
C HIS A 11 -2.71 1.52 7.30
N CYS A 12 -2.77 2.82 7.61
CA CYS A 12 -2.24 3.87 6.75
C CYS A 12 -1.55 4.98 7.54
N ASP A 13 -0.68 5.73 6.86
CA ASP A 13 -0.03 6.91 7.43
C ASP A 13 -0.73 8.24 7.03
N GLN A 14 -0.16 9.37 7.44
CA GLN A 14 -0.69 10.71 7.16
C GLN A 14 -0.82 11.05 5.66
N TYR A 15 -0.18 10.29 4.77
CA TYR A 15 -0.23 10.48 3.33
C TYR A 15 -1.16 9.46 2.65
N GLY A 16 -1.91 8.66 3.42
CA GLY A 16 -2.78 7.60 2.89
C GLY A 16 -2.00 6.45 2.26
N ARG A 17 -0.72 6.27 2.63
CA ARG A 17 0.10 5.16 2.15
C ARG A 17 -0.27 3.89 2.89
N VAL A 18 -0.04 2.75 2.26
CA VAL A 18 -0.28 1.42 2.84
C VAL A 18 0.98 0.57 2.81
N LYS A 19 0.97 -0.52 3.56
CA LYS A 19 2.01 -1.57 3.48
C LYS A 19 1.43 -2.81 2.80
N VAL A 20 2.29 -3.56 2.12
CA VAL A 20 1.87 -4.74 1.36
C VAL A 20 2.87 -5.87 1.52
N GLN A 21 2.38 -7.10 1.47
CA GLN A 21 3.20 -8.28 1.21
C GLN A 21 3.11 -8.65 -0.26
N PHE A 22 4.27 -8.79 -0.90
CA PHE A 22 4.38 -9.32 -2.25
C PHE A 22 4.30 -10.85 -2.24
N PHE A 23 3.73 -11.44 -3.29
CA PHE A 23 3.60 -12.90 -3.36
C PHE A 23 4.95 -13.63 -3.51
N TRP A 24 5.98 -12.94 -3.96
CA TRP A 24 7.34 -13.46 -4.05
C TRP A 24 8.15 -13.28 -2.76
N ASP A 25 7.64 -12.52 -1.79
CA ASP A 25 8.28 -12.34 -0.49
C ASP A 25 7.99 -13.53 0.43
N ARG A 26 9.06 -14.25 0.78
CA ARG A 26 9.03 -15.47 1.61
C ARG A 26 9.39 -15.21 3.07
N GLU A 27 9.95 -14.04 3.38
CA GLU A 27 10.41 -13.68 4.73
C GLU A 27 9.39 -12.79 5.46
N GLY A 28 8.54 -12.09 4.70
CA GLY A 28 7.45 -11.28 5.22
C GLY A 28 6.46 -12.06 6.09
N LEU A 29 6.07 -11.45 7.22
CA LEU A 29 5.16 -12.03 8.22
C LEU A 29 3.72 -11.49 8.11
N ALA A 30 3.37 -10.87 6.98
CA ALA A 30 2.09 -10.20 6.75
C ALA A 30 1.74 -9.12 7.80
N ASP A 31 2.76 -8.47 8.35
CA ASP A 31 2.66 -7.51 9.45
C ASP A 31 2.95 -6.06 9.01
N ASP A 32 3.05 -5.16 9.99
CA ASP A 32 3.38 -3.75 9.81
C ASP A 32 4.84 -3.50 9.44
N LYS A 33 5.69 -4.52 9.34
CA LYS A 33 7.12 -4.39 9.01
C LYS A 33 7.49 -5.03 7.68
N THR A 34 6.54 -5.68 7.03
CA THR A 34 6.76 -6.46 5.81
C THR A 34 7.24 -5.60 4.63
N SER A 35 6.82 -4.33 4.54
CA SER A 35 7.28 -3.43 3.48
C SER A 35 7.54 -1.99 3.95
N CYS A 36 8.13 -1.21 3.04
CA CYS A 36 8.08 0.24 3.10
C CYS A 36 6.63 0.75 2.90
N TRP A 37 6.43 2.06 3.03
CA TRP A 37 5.16 2.71 2.74
C TRP A 37 4.96 2.94 1.24
N LEU A 38 3.90 2.37 0.67
CA LEU A 38 3.55 2.52 -0.73
C LEU A 38 2.49 3.60 -0.90
N ARG A 39 2.71 4.53 -1.84
CA ARG A 39 1.68 5.49 -2.26
C ARG A 39 0.54 4.77 -2.97
N VAL A 40 -0.67 5.33 -2.82
CA VAL A 40 -1.89 4.79 -3.42
C VAL A 40 -2.43 5.78 -4.44
N SER A 41 -2.64 5.31 -5.66
CA SER A 41 -3.30 6.08 -6.71
C SER A 41 -4.76 6.37 -6.34
N SER A 42 -5.20 7.59 -6.58
CA SER A 42 -6.58 8.04 -6.39
C SER A 42 -7.15 8.51 -7.72
N GLY A 43 -8.46 8.37 -7.93
CA GLY A 43 -9.13 8.90 -9.12
C GLY A 43 -8.99 10.42 -9.30
N TRP A 44 -8.79 11.17 -8.20
CA TRP A 44 -8.52 12.60 -8.24
C TRP A 44 -7.74 13.03 -6.97
N ALA A 45 -6.58 13.67 -7.15
CA ALA A 45 -5.78 14.25 -6.07
C ALA A 45 -5.43 15.70 -6.40
N GLY A 46 -5.76 16.61 -5.49
CA GLY A 46 -5.39 18.02 -5.50
C GLY A 46 -4.87 18.46 -4.13
N ASP A 47 -4.48 19.73 -4.00
CA ASP A 47 -4.01 20.28 -2.73
C ASP A 47 -5.15 20.30 -1.71
N ARG A 48 -5.12 19.39 -0.72
CA ARG A 48 -6.15 19.20 0.33
C ARG A 48 -7.55 18.82 -0.16
N TYR A 49 -7.73 18.51 -1.44
CA TYR A 49 -9.00 18.05 -2.03
C TYR A 49 -8.77 16.83 -2.90
N GLY A 50 -9.76 15.93 -2.98
CA GLY A 50 -9.63 14.73 -3.80
C GLY A 50 -10.63 13.64 -3.43
N GLY A 51 -10.56 12.53 -4.16
CA GLY A 51 -11.21 11.27 -3.79
C GLY A 51 -10.23 10.39 -3.04
N ILE A 52 -10.65 9.81 -1.92
CA ILE A 52 -9.80 8.92 -1.10
C ILE A 52 -10.51 7.60 -0.84
N SER A 53 -9.85 6.50 -1.20
CA SER A 53 -10.27 5.14 -0.90
C SER A 53 -9.04 4.38 -0.43
N ILE A 54 -8.91 4.19 0.88
CA ILE A 54 -7.75 3.52 1.47
C ILE A 54 -7.95 2.00 1.40
N PRO A 55 -7.02 1.26 0.74
CA PRO A 55 -7.03 -0.20 0.78
C PRO A 55 -6.94 -0.72 2.22
N ARG A 56 -7.80 -1.67 2.57
CA ARG A 56 -7.87 -2.28 3.91
C ARG A 56 -6.96 -3.48 4.02
N VAL A 57 -6.54 -3.83 5.23
CA VAL A 57 -5.72 -5.03 5.50
C VAL A 57 -6.43 -6.27 4.94
N GLY A 58 -5.68 -7.10 4.23
CA GLY A 58 -6.19 -8.29 3.54
C GLY A 58 -6.74 -8.05 2.13
N MET A 59 -6.93 -6.79 1.69
CA MET A 59 -7.29 -6.52 0.30
C MET A 59 -6.12 -6.79 -0.65
N GLU A 60 -6.44 -7.25 -1.86
CA GLU A 60 -5.48 -7.32 -2.96
C GLU A 60 -5.37 -5.96 -3.65
N VAL A 61 -4.16 -5.63 -4.09
CA VAL A 61 -3.86 -4.39 -4.79
C VAL A 61 -2.88 -4.68 -5.93
N LEU A 62 -3.02 -3.96 -7.03
CA LEU A 62 -2.08 -3.92 -8.13
C LEU A 62 -0.94 -2.95 -7.78
N VAL A 63 0.29 -3.47 -7.78
CA VAL A 63 1.50 -2.67 -7.57
C VAL A 63 2.22 -2.49 -8.90
N SER A 64 2.46 -1.25 -9.28
CA SER A 64 3.36 -0.87 -10.37
C SER A 64 4.69 -0.38 -9.81
N PHE A 65 5.73 -0.45 -10.62
CA PHE A 65 7.09 -0.05 -10.26
C PHE A 65 7.52 1.12 -11.13
N LEU A 66 7.88 2.25 -10.52
CA LEU A 66 8.27 3.46 -11.25
C LEU A 66 9.55 3.19 -12.03
N GLU A 67 9.57 3.49 -13.33
CA GLU A 67 10.69 3.17 -14.24
C GLU A 67 11.09 1.68 -14.25
N GLY A 68 10.22 0.79 -13.77
CA GLY A 68 10.53 -0.63 -13.60
C GLY A 68 11.44 -0.95 -12.40
N ASP A 69 11.67 0.01 -11.51
CA ASP A 69 12.51 -0.17 -10.32
C ASP A 69 11.75 -0.89 -9.18
N PRO A 70 12.16 -2.11 -8.78
CA PRO A 70 11.51 -2.84 -7.68
C PRO A 70 11.55 -2.11 -6.33
N ASP A 71 12.49 -1.16 -6.15
CA ASP A 71 12.61 -0.37 -4.93
C ASP A 71 11.68 0.87 -4.92
N GLN A 72 10.95 1.12 -6.03
CA GLN A 72 10.00 2.23 -6.15
C GLN A 72 8.55 1.76 -6.44
N PRO A 73 7.94 0.99 -5.52
CA PRO A 73 6.58 0.50 -5.70
C PRO A 73 5.50 1.59 -5.48
N LEU A 74 4.42 1.50 -6.26
CA LEU A 74 3.24 2.36 -6.22
C LEU A 74 1.98 1.50 -6.42
N VAL A 75 0.95 1.69 -5.58
CA VAL A 75 -0.36 1.05 -5.78
C VAL A 75 -1.14 1.80 -6.86
N THR A 76 -1.60 1.09 -7.89
CA THR A 76 -2.27 1.68 -9.07
C THR A 76 -3.67 1.12 -9.34
N GLY A 77 -4.11 0.08 -8.62
CA GLY A 77 -5.44 -0.53 -8.74
C GLY A 77 -5.74 -1.53 -7.65
#